data_AF-A0A3B6VBZ7-F1
#
_entry.id   AF-A0A3B6VBZ7-F1
#
_cell.length_a   1.000
_cell.length_b   1.000
_cell.length_c   1.000
_cell.angle_alpha   90.00
_cell.angle_beta   90.00
_cell.angle_gamma   90.00
#
_symmetry.space_group_name_H-M   'P 1'
#
loop_
_entity.id
_entity.type
_entity.pdbx_description
1 polymer ?
#
loop_
_entity_poly.entity_id
_entity_poly.type
_entity_poly.pdbx_seq_one_letter_code
_entity_poly.pdbx_strand_id
1 'polypeptide(L)'
;MLILAVSCAKNNPNDPNNNNGSGIITTVYYGSKSIVVNTADQDKLKELWIGLVKNQFIYYATDYAYKSGKFDSEGNYHDISSDYQNPKPEIRTKYIKNIAYQYNGKFYLAGIYWDNENQGMPNAYRLIAFDDKGAELAWFGGGSNPNNIPNENTVWTRYKDGSGKDAIWGYIEKF
;
A
#
# COMPACT_ATOMS: atom_id res chain seq x y z
N MET A 1 -43.51 -12.50 -4.68
CA MET A 1 -42.15 -12.72 -4.15
C MET A 1 -41.37 -13.42 -5.26
N LEU A 2 -40.50 -12.68 -5.93
CA LEU A 2 -39.81 -13.13 -7.13
C LEU A 2 -38.49 -13.79 -6.72
N ILE A 3 -38.37 -15.10 -6.92
CA ILE A 3 -37.12 -15.84 -6.77
C ILE A 3 -36.36 -15.69 -8.09
N LEU A 4 -35.31 -14.87 -8.09
CA LEU A 4 -34.39 -14.77 -9.22
C LEU A 4 -33.30 -15.83 -9.09
N ALA A 5 -33.40 -16.86 -9.93
CA ALA A 5 -32.30 -17.76 -10.25
C ALA A 5 -31.48 -17.18 -11.41
N VAL A 6 -30.17 -17.09 -11.25
CA VAL A 6 -29.19 -16.83 -12.33
C VAL A 6 -27.95 -17.65 -11.98
N SER A 7 -27.85 -18.87 -12.52
CA SER A 7 -27.12 -19.21 -13.76
C SER A 7 -25.67 -19.63 -13.46
N CYS A 8 -25.44 -20.94 -13.38
CA CYS A 8 -24.11 -21.54 -13.39
C CYS A 8 -23.41 -21.19 -14.71
N ALA A 9 -22.34 -20.41 -14.65
CA ALA A 9 -21.46 -20.21 -15.79
C ALA A 9 -20.77 -21.55 -16.14
N LYS A 10 -20.98 -21.98 -17.37
CA LYS A 10 -20.27 -23.08 -18.04
C LYS A 10 -18.80 -22.67 -18.19
N ASN A 11 -17.90 -23.27 -17.42
CA ASN A 11 -16.47 -23.18 -17.71
C ASN A 11 -16.16 -24.03 -18.94
N ASN A 12 -15.66 -23.38 -19.98
CA ASN A 12 -15.08 -24.03 -21.15
C ASN A 12 -13.61 -24.35 -20.82
N PRO A 13 -13.18 -25.63 -20.78
CA PRO A 13 -11.82 -25.98 -20.43
C PRO A 13 -11.00 -26.09 -21.72
N ASN A 14 -10.33 -25.02 -22.14
CA ASN A 14 -9.12 -25.08 -22.97
C ASN A 14 -8.53 -23.68 -23.12
N ASP A 15 -7.70 -23.30 -22.16
CA ASP A 15 -6.59 -22.39 -22.41
C ASP A 15 -5.40 -22.81 -21.53
N PRO A 16 -4.38 -23.49 -22.08
CA PRO A 16 -3.28 -24.01 -21.29
C PRO A 16 -2.10 -23.03 -21.30
N ASN A 17 -2.21 -21.90 -20.59
CA ASN A 17 -1.08 -21.21 -19.94
C ASN A 17 -1.50 -19.88 -19.28
N ASN A 18 -2.15 -19.95 -18.12
CA ASN A 18 -2.01 -18.86 -17.17
C ASN A 18 -1.98 -19.39 -15.74
N ASN A 19 -0.77 -19.57 -15.20
CA ASN A 19 -0.52 -19.73 -13.77
C ASN A 19 -0.84 -18.40 -13.05
N ASN A 20 -2.10 -18.00 -13.05
CA ASN A 20 -2.57 -16.98 -12.12
C ASN A 20 -2.73 -17.65 -10.75
N GLY A 21 -1.82 -17.32 -9.84
CA GLY A 21 -1.90 -17.73 -8.44
C GLY A 21 -3.29 -17.49 -7.88
N SER A 22 -3.75 -18.36 -6.98
CA SER A 22 -5.10 -18.33 -6.41
C SER A 22 -5.28 -17.12 -5.48
N GLY A 23 -5.46 -15.95 -6.06
CA GLY A 23 -5.92 -14.76 -5.36
C GLY A 23 -7.42 -14.84 -5.08
N ILE A 24 -7.88 -14.01 -4.14
CA ILE A 24 -9.30 -13.86 -3.84
C ILE A 24 -9.86 -12.70 -4.66
N ILE A 25 -11.10 -12.84 -5.13
CA ILE A 25 -11.83 -11.71 -5.72
C ILE A 25 -12.55 -11.01 -4.57
N THR A 26 -12.15 -9.78 -4.26
CA THR A 26 -12.70 -9.01 -3.14
C THR A 26 -12.72 -7.51 -3.43
N THR A 27 -13.42 -6.75 -2.60
CA THR A 27 -13.39 -5.29 -2.64
C THR A 27 -12.13 -4.80 -1.95
N VAL A 28 -11.28 -4.07 -2.68
CA VAL A 28 -10.06 -3.45 -2.18
C VAL A 28 -10.24 -1.93 -2.14
N TYR A 29 -9.93 -1.32 -1.00
CA TYR A 29 -10.00 0.12 -0.75
C TYR A 29 -8.63 0.77 -0.95
N TYR A 30 -8.59 1.93 -1.59
CA TYR A 30 -7.35 2.68 -1.88
C TYR A 30 -7.65 4.18 -1.86
N GLY A 31 -7.31 4.83 -0.74
CA GLY A 31 -7.82 6.18 -0.49
C GLY A 31 -9.35 6.16 -0.32
N SER A 32 -10.01 7.18 -0.89
CA SER A 32 -11.47 7.33 -0.95
C SER A 32 -12.19 6.36 -1.92
N LYS A 33 -11.44 5.56 -2.69
CA LYS A 33 -11.95 4.71 -3.77
C LYS A 33 -11.93 3.24 -3.40
N SER A 34 -12.70 2.45 -4.12
CA SER A 34 -12.71 0.99 -4.00
C SER A 34 -12.98 0.32 -5.33
N ILE A 35 -12.47 -0.90 -5.49
CA ILE A 35 -12.69 -1.72 -6.68
C ILE A 35 -12.79 -3.19 -6.31
N VAL A 36 -13.58 -3.96 -7.06
CA VAL A 36 -13.56 -5.43 -6.99
C VAL A 36 -12.46 -5.93 -7.92
N VAL A 37 -11.47 -6.63 -7.36
CA VAL A 37 -10.29 -7.10 -8.11
C VAL A 37 -9.84 -8.47 -7.59
N ASN A 38 -9.19 -9.25 -8.44
CA ASN A 38 -8.46 -10.44 -8.00
C ASN A 38 -7.15 -10.01 -7.33
N THR A 39 -6.92 -10.38 -6.08
CA THR A 39 -5.72 -9.97 -5.32
C THR A 39 -4.41 -10.55 -5.84
N ALA A 40 -4.46 -11.53 -6.75
CA ALA A 40 -3.27 -12.03 -7.45
C ALA A 40 -2.88 -11.20 -8.68
N ASP A 41 -3.73 -10.27 -9.13
CA ASP A 41 -3.46 -9.40 -10.28
C ASP A 41 -2.49 -8.28 -9.90
N GLN A 42 -1.19 -8.60 -9.87
CA GLN A 42 -0.14 -7.67 -9.44
C GLN A 42 -0.02 -6.44 -10.34
N ASP A 43 -0.27 -6.59 -11.65
CA ASP A 43 -0.24 -5.47 -12.58
C ASP A 43 -1.37 -4.49 -12.26
N LYS A 44 -2.58 -5.00 -11.99
CA LYS A 44 -3.70 -4.14 -11.61
C LYS A 44 -3.48 -3.47 -10.26
N LEU A 45 -2.99 -4.20 -9.26
CA LEU A 45 -2.69 -3.62 -7.94
C LEU A 45 -1.62 -2.53 -8.04
N LYS A 46 -0.58 -2.73 -8.86
CA LYS A 46 0.45 -1.73 -9.14
C LYS A 46 -0.11 -0.51 -9.85
N GLU A 47 -0.92 -0.69 -10.88
CA GLU A 47 -1.58 0.40 -11.61
C GLU A 47 -2.39 1.29 -10.64
N LEU A 48 -3.19 0.68 -9.77
CA LEU A 48 -4.00 1.38 -8.78
C LEU A 48 -3.14 2.14 -7.77
N TRP A 49 -2.07 1.50 -7.26
CA TRP A 49 -1.20 2.11 -6.27
C TRP A 49 -0.42 3.29 -6.85
N ILE A 50 0.22 3.12 -8.00
CA ILE A 50 0.92 4.20 -8.68
C ILE A 50 -0.06 5.32 -9.07
N GLY A 51 -1.27 4.98 -9.50
CA GLY A 51 -2.34 5.95 -9.75
C GLY A 51 -2.71 6.79 -8.53
N LEU A 52 -2.61 6.21 -7.33
CA LEU A 52 -2.84 6.88 -6.05
C LEU A 52 -1.64 7.74 -5.63
N VAL A 53 -0.42 7.20 -5.65
CA VAL A 53 0.72 7.83 -4.96
C VAL A 53 1.62 8.66 -5.88
N LYS A 54 1.64 8.42 -7.20
CA LYS A 54 2.65 9.05 -8.07
C LYS A 54 2.67 10.57 -7.92
N ASN A 55 3.86 11.13 -7.74
CA ASN A 55 4.10 12.56 -7.57
C ASN A 55 3.35 13.24 -6.40
N GLN A 56 2.71 12.48 -5.51
CA GLN A 56 1.99 13.02 -4.36
C GLN A 56 2.95 13.46 -3.26
N PHE A 57 2.60 14.54 -2.59
CA PHE A 57 3.21 14.91 -1.33
C PHE A 57 2.52 14.18 -0.17
N ILE A 58 3.29 13.87 0.85
CA ILE A 58 2.80 13.48 2.17
C ILE A 58 2.86 14.72 3.06
N TYR A 59 1.79 14.95 3.81
CA TYR A 59 1.62 16.09 4.69
C TYR A 59 1.53 15.64 6.14
N TYR A 60 2.00 16.46 7.08
CA TYR A 60 1.90 16.16 8.51
C TYR A 60 0.46 16.22 9.04
N ALA A 61 -0.41 16.97 8.38
CA ALA A 61 -1.78 17.21 8.82
C ALA A 61 -2.74 17.38 7.63
N THR A 62 -4.04 17.33 7.91
CA THR A 62 -5.12 17.45 6.91
C THR A 62 -5.37 18.87 6.41
N ASP A 63 -4.65 19.87 6.91
CA ASP A 63 -4.65 21.22 6.36
C ASP A 63 -3.68 21.39 5.17
N TYR A 64 -2.86 20.36 4.92
CA TYR A 64 -1.89 20.29 3.82
C TYR A 64 -0.87 21.45 3.82
N ALA A 65 -0.62 22.06 4.98
CA ALA A 65 0.28 23.21 5.08
C ALA A 65 1.77 22.81 5.03
N TYR A 66 2.11 21.67 5.65
CA TYR A 66 3.50 21.22 5.82
C TYR A 66 3.71 19.83 5.26
N LYS A 67 4.67 19.72 4.34
CA LYS A 67 5.02 18.47 3.66
C LYS A 67 6.09 17.73 4.46
N SER A 68 5.93 16.42 4.61
CA SER A 68 6.90 15.52 5.25
C SER A 68 7.69 14.70 4.23
N GLY A 69 7.10 14.43 3.07
CA GLY A 69 7.72 13.59 2.04
C GLY A 69 7.04 13.71 0.69
N LYS A 70 7.57 12.98 -0.29
CA LYS A 70 6.99 12.90 -1.63
C LYS A 70 7.21 11.53 -2.24
N PHE A 71 6.20 11.03 -2.93
CA PHE A 71 6.34 9.90 -3.83
C PHE A 71 6.81 10.35 -5.22
N ASP A 72 7.77 9.64 -5.82
CA ASP A 72 8.18 9.86 -7.20
C ASP A 72 7.18 9.23 -8.21
N SER A 73 7.52 9.25 -9.50
CA SER A 73 6.69 8.66 -10.56
C SER A 73 6.63 7.12 -10.52
N GLU A 74 7.59 6.48 -9.86
CA GLU A 74 7.67 5.03 -9.69
C GLU A 74 7.06 4.57 -8.36
N GLY A 75 6.60 5.52 -7.54
CA GLY A 75 6.01 5.28 -6.24
C GLY A 75 7.02 5.08 -5.12
N ASN A 76 8.32 5.38 -5.32
CA ASN A 76 9.31 5.44 -4.25
C ASN A 76 9.08 6.68 -3.39
N TYR A 77 9.33 6.56 -2.08
CA TYR A 77 9.18 7.67 -1.16
C TYR A 77 10.52 8.36 -0.88
N HIS A 78 10.49 9.68 -0.90
CA HIS A 78 11.59 10.58 -0.58
C HIS A 78 11.21 11.45 0.62
N ASP A 79 12.14 11.63 1.54
CA ASP A 79 12.02 12.68 2.53
C ASP A 79 12.12 14.05 1.85
N ILE A 80 11.54 15.05 2.49
CA ILE A 80 11.76 16.44 2.11
C ILE A 80 12.94 17.01 2.90
N SER A 81 13.70 17.92 2.28
CA SER A 81 14.80 18.65 2.93
C SER A 81 14.30 19.58 4.04
N SER A 82 15.23 20.07 4.88
CA SER A 82 14.92 20.91 6.04
C SER A 82 14.21 22.23 5.71
N ASP A 83 14.21 22.66 4.44
CA ASP A 83 13.47 23.81 3.93
C ASP A 83 12.01 23.48 3.57
N TYR A 84 11.56 22.24 3.77
CA TYR A 84 10.21 21.72 3.54
C TYR A 84 9.67 21.88 2.12
N GLN A 85 10.53 22.23 1.16
CA GLN A 85 10.10 22.62 -0.19
C GLN A 85 10.45 21.60 -1.25
N ASN A 86 11.56 20.88 -1.09
CA ASN A 86 12.07 19.98 -2.12
C ASN A 86 12.29 18.56 -1.59
N PRO A 87 11.92 17.52 -2.36
CA PRO A 87 12.33 16.15 -2.08
C PRO A 87 13.85 16.03 -2.16
N LYS A 88 14.42 15.25 -1.25
CA LYS A 88 15.82 14.83 -1.36
C LYS A 88 15.99 13.88 -2.56
N PRO A 89 17.13 13.92 -3.26
CA PRO A 89 17.37 13.02 -4.39
C PRO A 89 17.45 11.56 -3.97
N GLU A 90 17.80 11.26 -2.72
CA GLU A 90 17.89 9.90 -2.20
C GLU A 90 16.50 9.30 -1.92
N ILE A 91 16.32 8.03 -2.32
CA ILE A 91 15.11 7.27 -2.00
C ILE A 91 15.17 6.86 -0.53
N ARG A 92 14.25 7.37 0.28
CA ARG A 92 14.10 7.01 1.70
C ARG A 92 13.48 5.64 1.87
N THR A 93 12.40 5.34 1.14
CA THR A 93 11.87 3.96 1.02
C THR A 93 11.57 3.59 -0.43
N LYS A 94 12.10 2.44 -0.85
CA LYS A 94 12.02 1.94 -2.23
C LYS A 94 10.79 1.06 -2.41
N TYR A 95 9.98 1.35 -3.41
CA TYR A 95 8.81 0.55 -3.76
C TYR A 95 9.22 -0.86 -4.21
N ILE A 96 8.50 -1.88 -3.72
CA ILE A 96 8.76 -3.30 -4.04
C ILE A 96 7.58 -3.92 -4.79
N LYS A 97 6.40 -3.97 -4.17
CA LYS A 97 5.18 -4.58 -4.75
C LYS A 97 3.93 -4.11 -4.00
N ASN A 98 2.75 -4.52 -4.49
CA ASN A 98 1.48 -4.27 -3.84
C ASN A 98 0.80 -5.55 -3.36
N ILE A 99 0.02 -5.41 -2.29
CA ILE A 99 -0.85 -6.47 -1.77
C ILE A 99 -2.21 -5.90 -1.37
N ALA A 100 -3.21 -6.77 -1.29
CA ALA A 100 -4.44 -6.48 -0.55
C ALA A 100 -4.23 -6.91 0.92
N TYR A 101 -4.18 -5.95 1.84
CA TYR A 101 -3.92 -6.20 3.25
C TYR A 101 -5.20 -6.01 4.07
N GLN A 102 -5.58 -7.03 4.84
CA GLN A 102 -6.77 -6.94 5.68
C GLN A 102 -6.45 -6.22 6.99
N TYR A 103 -7.18 -5.13 7.25
CA TYR A 103 -7.08 -4.36 8.47
C TYR A 103 -8.46 -3.86 8.90
N ASN A 104 -8.80 -4.05 10.18
CA ASN A 104 -10.12 -3.68 10.74
C ASN A 104 -11.31 -4.16 9.89
N GLY A 105 -11.22 -5.40 9.37
CA GLY A 105 -12.27 -6.02 8.56
C GLY A 105 -12.37 -5.54 7.10
N LYS A 106 -11.49 -4.65 6.64
CA LYS A 106 -11.44 -4.16 5.25
C LYS A 106 -10.13 -4.57 4.57
N PHE A 107 -10.18 -4.85 3.27
CA PHE A 107 -8.97 -5.05 2.46
C PHE A 107 -8.50 -3.71 1.89
N TYR A 108 -7.34 -3.24 2.33
CA TYR A 108 -6.71 -2.05 1.78
C TYR A 108 -5.69 -2.45 0.71
N LEU A 109 -5.60 -1.68 -0.36
CA LEU A 109 -4.43 -1.70 -1.23
C LEU A 109 -3.26 -1.13 -0.45
N ALA A 110 -2.20 -1.91 -0.33
CA ALA A 110 -1.00 -1.51 0.37
C ALA A 110 0.23 -1.68 -0.50
N GLY A 111 1.18 -0.76 -0.39
CA GLY A 111 2.52 -0.88 -0.94
C GLY A 111 3.49 -1.47 0.08
N ILE A 112 4.30 -2.41 -0.36
CA ILE A 112 5.46 -2.92 0.38
C ILE A 112 6.69 -2.15 -0.08
N TYR A 113 7.46 -1.68 0.89
CA TYR A 113 8.62 -0.83 0.69
C TYR A 113 9.83 -1.39 1.42
N TRP A 114 11.01 -1.22 0.84
CA TRP A 114 12.29 -1.40 1.53
C TRP A 114 12.77 -0.05 2.08
N ASP A 115 13.03 0.01 3.39
CA ASP A 115 13.54 1.20 4.05
C ASP A 115 15.08 1.27 3.93
N ASN A 116 15.57 2.20 3.08
CA ASN A 116 17.01 2.38 2.83
C ASN A 116 17.75 3.01 4.01
N GLU A 117 17.04 3.70 4.90
CA GLU A 117 17.62 4.42 6.05
C GLU A 117 17.28 3.72 7.38
N ASN A 118 16.93 2.44 7.34
CA ASN A 118 16.65 1.66 8.53
C ASN A 118 17.96 1.37 9.28
N GLN A 119 18.34 2.29 10.17
CA GLN A 119 19.59 2.23 10.94
C GLN A 119 19.45 1.27 12.13
N GLY A 120 19.58 -0.04 11.87
CA GLY A 120 19.77 -1.04 12.92
C GLY A 120 18.49 -1.60 13.56
N MET A 121 17.30 -1.31 13.02
CA MET A 121 16.09 -2.03 13.44
C MET A 121 15.99 -3.39 12.72
N PRO A 122 15.49 -4.45 13.38
CA PRO A 122 15.43 -5.79 12.80
C PRO A 122 14.46 -5.92 11.61
N ASN A 123 13.55 -4.97 11.44
CA ASN A 123 12.54 -4.97 10.39
C ASN A 123 12.73 -3.74 9.50
N ALA A 124 13.22 -3.96 8.29
CA ALA A 124 13.52 -2.93 7.31
C ALA A 124 12.42 -2.78 6.25
N TYR A 125 11.45 -3.69 6.17
CA TYR A 125 10.31 -3.47 5.28
C TYR A 125 9.24 -2.61 5.95
N ARG A 126 8.57 -1.80 5.13
CA ARG A 126 7.36 -1.06 5.48
C ARG A 126 6.20 -1.56 4.65
N LEU A 127 5.03 -1.59 5.25
CA LEU A 127 3.77 -1.74 4.56
C LEU A 127 3.02 -0.42 4.74
N ILE A 128 2.55 0.18 3.66
CA ILE A 128 1.89 1.48 3.67
C ILE A 128 0.55 1.35 2.96
N ALA A 129 -0.52 1.89 3.53
CA ALA A 129 -1.83 2.02 2.93
C ALA A 129 -2.43 3.40 3.25
N PHE A 130 -3.44 3.82 2.49
CA PHE A 130 -4.16 5.06 2.75
C PHE A 130 -5.64 4.78 2.99
N ASP A 131 -6.19 5.38 4.04
CA ASP A 131 -7.62 5.30 4.34
C ASP A 131 -8.46 6.26 3.48
N ASP A 132 -9.78 6.23 3.68
CA ASP A 132 -10.75 7.06 2.96
C ASP A 132 -10.58 8.57 3.19
N LYS A 133 -9.84 8.96 4.23
CA LYS A 133 -9.51 10.34 4.53
C LYS A 133 -8.14 10.74 3.99
N GLY A 134 -7.42 9.82 3.34
CA GLY A 134 -6.05 10.01 2.88
C GLY A 134 -5.02 9.85 3.99
N ALA A 135 -5.39 9.34 5.17
CA ALA A 135 -4.47 9.15 6.27
C ALA A 135 -3.56 7.93 6.01
N GLU A 136 -2.26 8.12 6.21
CA GLU A 136 -1.25 7.09 6.03
C GLU A 136 -1.30 6.09 7.19
N LEU A 137 -1.58 4.85 6.84
CA LEU A 137 -1.49 3.69 7.71
C LEU A 137 -0.19 2.96 7.39
N ALA A 138 0.69 2.80 8.38
CA ALA A 138 1.98 2.15 8.18
C ALA A 138 2.27 1.04 9.21
N TRP A 139 2.93 -0.01 8.74
CA TRP A 139 3.43 -1.11 9.54
C TRP A 139 4.91 -1.37 9.24
N PHE A 140 5.59 -2.02 10.18
CA PHE A 140 6.93 -2.57 9.97
C PHE A 140 6.93 -4.09 10.06
N GLY A 141 7.85 -4.73 9.33
CA GLY A 141 7.96 -6.19 9.29
C GLY A 141 9.03 -6.65 8.29
N GLY A 142 8.94 -7.91 7.87
CA GLY A 142 9.71 -8.46 6.74
C GLY A 142 11.20 -8.70 6.99
N GLY A 143 11.71 -8.45 8.20
CA GLY A 143 13.13 -8.65 8.52
C GLY A 143 14.06 -7.61 7.90
N SER A 144 15.38 -7.87 7.96
CA SER A 144 16.44 -6.93 7.60
C SER A 144 17.27 -7.33 6.39
N ASN A 145 16.86 -8.35 5.64
CA ASN A 145 17.56 -8.79 4.42
C ASN A 145 16.76 -8.35 3.18
N PRO A 146 17.30 -7.46 2.33
CA PRO A 146 16.60 -6.95 1.14
C PRO A 146 16.29 -8.03 0.09
N ASN A 147 16.99 -9.17 0.14
CA ASN A 147 16.76 -10.30 -0.76
C ASN A 147 15.59 -11.19 -0.34
N ASN A 148 15.09 -11.03 0.90
CA ASN A 148 13.97 -11.81 1.43
C ASN A 148 12.68 -10.99 1.35
N ILE A 149 12.15 -10.87 0.13
CA ILE A 149 10.94 -10.07 -0.13
C ILE A 149 9.75 -10.62 0.70
N PRO A 150 9.01 -9.76 1.42
CA PRO A 150 7.84 -10.16 2.19
C PRO A 150 6.81 -10.94 1.38
N ASN A 151 6.18 -11.92 2.02
CA ASN A 151 5.14 -12.79 1.48
C ASN A 151 3.91 -12.81 2.39
N GLU A 152 2.94 -13.66 2.08
CA GLU A 152 1.68 -13.82 2.84
C GLU A 152 1.88 -14.23 4.30
N ASN A 153 3.02 -14.83 4.64
CA ASN A 153 3.37 -15.23 6.01
C ASN A 153 4.09 -14.12 6.79
N THR A 154 4.32 -12.96 6.18
CA THR A 154 5.00 -11.85 6.86
C THR A 154 4.10 -11.25 7.93
N VAL A 155 4.60 -11.24 9.16
CA VAL A 155 3.94 -10.55 10.27
C VAL A 155 4.24 -9.06 10.20
N TRP A 156 3.18 -8.27 10.13
CA TRP A 156 3.24 -6.81 10.09
C TRP A 156 2.79 -6.23 11.42
N THR A 157 3.61 -5.35 11.98
CA THR A 157 3.31 -4.67 13.26
C THR A 157 2.93 -3.23 12.98
N ARG A 158 1.73 -2.81 13.40
CA ARG A 158 1.24 -1.43 13.22
C ARG A 158 2.07 -0.50 14.08
N TYR A 159 2.54 0.60 13.47
CA TYR A 159 3.17 1.66 14.25
C TYR A 159 2.18 2.29 15.24
N LYS A 160 2.66 2.50 16.46
CA LYS A 160 1.92 3.17 17.52
C LYS A 160 2.50 4.55 17.80
N ASP A 161 1.64 5.49 18.18
CA ASP A 161 2.06 6.79 18.67
C ASP A 161 2.57 6.68 20.12
N GLY A 162 3.07 7.80 20.68
CA GLY A 162 3.57 7.85 22.06
C GLY A 162 2.52 7.53 23.14
N SER A 163 1.23 7.45 22.78
CA SER A 163 0.12 7.06 23.66
C SER A 163 -0.30 5.59 23.49
N GLY A 164 0.33 4.85 22.57
CA GLY A 164 -0.01 3.46 22.27
C GLY A 164 -1.17 3.27 21.28
N LYS A 165 -1.69 4.35 20.69
CA LYS A 165 -2.72 4.29 19.64
C LYS A 165 -2.10 4.12 18.26
N ASP A 166 -2.87 3.69 17.27
CA ASP A 166 -2.36 3.56 15.90
C ASP A 166 -1.91 4.92 15.36
N ALA A 167 -0.63 5.02 14.96
CA ALA A 167 -0.04 6.25 14.50
C ALA A 167 -0.45 6.56 13.05
N ILE A 168 -0.90 7.78 12.78
CA ILE A 168 -0.97 8.30 11.41
C ILE A 168 0.36 8.98 11.09
N TRP A 169 1.01 8.52 10.02
CA TRP A 169 2.35 9.02 9.63
C TRP A 169 2.31 10.25 8.74
N GLY A 170 1.18 10.46 8.08
CA GLY A 170 0.94 11.62 7.25
C GLY A 170 -0.37 11.50 6.52
N TYR A 171 -0.56 12.41 5.58
CA TYR A 171 -1.77 12.52 4.79
C TYR A 171 -1.41 12.78 3.33
N ILE A 172 -2.12 12.13 2.41
CA ILE A 172 -2.19 12.56 1.01
C ILE A 172 -3.42 13.44 0.81
N GLU A 173 -3.37 14.30 -0.21
CA GLU A 173 -4.57 15.00 -0.68
C GLU A 173 -5.60 13.99 -1.20
N LYS A 174 -6.88 14.25 -0.93
CA LYS A 174 -7.96 13.31 -1.27
C LYS A 174 -8.16 13.22 -2.78
N PHE A 175 -8.53 12.02 -3.23
CA PHE A 175 -8.84 11.68 -4.62
C PHE A 175 -10.29 11.33 -4.88
#